data_AF-A0A0A0N969-F1
#
_entry.id   AF-A0A0A0N969-F1
#
_cell.length_a   1.000
_cell.length_b   1.000
_cell.length_c   1.000
_cell.angle_alpha   90.00
_cell.angle_beta   90.00
_cell.angle_gamma   90.00
#
_symmetry.space_group_name_H-M   'P 1'
#
loop_
_entity.id
_entity.type
_entity.pdbx_description
1 polymer ?
#
loop_
_entity_poly.entity_id
_entity_poly.type
_entity_poly.pdbx_seq_one_letter_code
_entity_poly.pdbx_strand_id
1 'polypeptide(L)'
;MGELVPGGNQALPDGSLTIRVPGPFDLSALISGEDGKVAGDGDFVFFNQPTAPGARLDGDTVTLRPRALRPGAARVTLVISPADPGTPLGRLPAPVLSVLDERGAPLARFAPPRPERETVLLLAEIYRRGGGWKVRAIGQGYADGLAGVARDFGVDVADDGTAAAPASPAPVPPAPPAPVPPMPLAPPAPVPTAPATAPAPADGASRQALDVVNAARARAGAAPVALDGRLTAAAGAHARAMAAHGALALESPDGTSLFHRIAAHGYRPLTIAEHIVSGPRTPREFVAYCLEGAERRGPFHDPAIVHLGIGRADGPTTDVYWTAVWARPFTPDGLLRLASEVISLTNAERAAARLAPLAPDPRLTAAAQAHSDDMVARDFYSHTGPEGHQPWDRARAAGAAHRGIGENIACGQRSPEEVVRGWMNSPGHRANILKPDFTHIGVGHATGSRAGTYWTQVFGAA
;
A
#
# COMPACT_ATOMS: atom_id res chain seq x y z
N MET A 1 8.46 21.10 27.78
CA MET A 1 8.07 19.72 27.40
C MET A 1 7.42 19.07 28.61
N GLY A 2 6.11 18.82 28.58
CA GLY A 2 5.45 18.09 29.67
C GLY A 2 5.72 16.60 29.54
N GLU A 3 6.32 15.99 30.56
CA GLU A 3 6.42 14.52 30.64
C GLU A 3 5.09 13.97 31.13
N LEU A 4 4.45 13.13 30.32
CA LEU A 4 3.19 12.48 30.66
C LEU A 4 3.48 11.17 31.38
N VAL A 5 2.65 10.87 32.37
CA VAL A 5 2.54 9.54 32.97
C VAL A 5 1.33 8.82 32.35
N PRO A 6 1.22 7.48 32.46
CA PRO A 6 0.03 6.76 32.00
C PRO A 6 -1.27 7.39 32.56
N GLY A 7 -2.24 7.66 31.69
CA GLY A 7 -3.48 8.38 32.01
C GLY A 7 -3.37 9.91 32.06
N GLY A 8 -2.15 10.46 32.09
CA GLY A 8 -1.88 11.89 32.02
C GLY A 8 -2.31 12.48 30.68
N ASN A 9 -2.78 13.74 30.70
CA ASN A 9 -3.24 14.42 29.49
C ASN A 9 -2.77 15.88 29.43
N GLN A 10 -2.60 16.39 28.22
CA GLN A 10 -2.13 17.74 27.93
C GLN A 10 -2.98 18.37 26.83
N ALA A 11 -3.29 19.67 26.95
CA ALA A 11 -3.96 20.41 25.89
C ALA A 11 -3.00 20.65 24.71
N LEU A 12 -3.51 20.52 23.49
CA LEU A 12 -2.76 20.70 22.25
C LEU A 12 -3.21 21.99 21.54
N PRO A 13 -2.30 22.65 20.79
CA PRO A 13 -2.69 23.74 19.92
C PRO A 13 -3.54 23.24 18.75
N ASP A 14 -4.28 24.17 18.14
CA ASP A 14 -5.13 23.90 16.97
C ASP A 14 -4.37 23.66 15.66
N GLY A 15 -3.06 23.93 15.65
CA GLY A 15 -2.19 23.77 14.50
C GLY A 15 -1.82 22.30 14.22
N SER A 16 -1.04 22.10 13.16
CA SER A 16 -0.42 20.82 12.84
C SER A 16 0.49 20.36 13.98
N LEU A 17 0.52 19.05 14.17
CA LEU A 17 1.28 18.37 15.20
C LEU A 17 2.19 17.36 14.52
N THR A 18 3.40 17.23 15.06
CA THR A 18 4.34 16.19 14.64
C THR A 18 4.49 15.23 15.80
N ILE A 19 4.03 13.99 15.63
CA ILE A 19 4.19 12.93 16.61
C ILE A 19 5.28 11.99 16.14
N ARG A 20 6.27 11.70 16.99
CA ARG A 20 7.42 10.87 16.63
C ARG A 20 7.63 9.76 17.65
N VAL A 21 7.88 8.54 17.16
CA VAL A 21 8.19 7.36 17.96
C VAL A 21 9.40 6.63 17.37
N PRO A 22 10.63 7.09 17.65
CA PRO A 22 11.82 6.52 17.06
C PRO A 22 12.11 5.12 17.62
N GLY A 23 12.65 4.25 16.77
CA GLY A 23 13.08 2.90 17.15
C GLY A 23 12.65 1.84 16.14
N PRO A 24 12.86 0.54 16.46
CA PRO A 24 12.49 -0.58 15.61
C PRO A 24 10.98 -0.90 15.71
N PHE A 25 10.13 0.12 15.54
CA PHE A 25 8.68 0.01 15.67
C PHE A 25 7.99 0.43 14.38
N ASP A 26 6.92 -0.28 14.04
CA ASP A 26 5.93 0.18 13.07
C ASP A 26 4.88 1.02 13.80
N LEU A 27 4.84 2.31 13.46
CA LEU A 27 3.87 3.27 13.99
C LEU A 27 2.61 3.28 13.10
N SER A 28 1.45 3.28 13.73
CA SER A 28 0.15 3.40 13.07
C SER A 28 -0.77 4.35 13.83
N ALA A 29 -1.76 4.94 13.14
CA ALA A 29 -2.75 5.83 13.71
C ALA A 29 -4.16 5.46 13.25
N LEU A 30 -5.10 5.30 14.19
CA LEU A 30 -6.51 5.06 13.89
C LEU A 30 -7.32 6.31 14.16
N ILE A 31 -8.05 6.81 13.16
CA ILE A 31 -8.87 8.03 13.27
C ILE A 31 -10.33 7.64 13.51
N SER A 32 -10.81 7.75 14.73
CA SER A 32 -12.14 7.30 15.13
C SER A 32 -13.14 8.43 15.41
N GLY A 33 -14.43 8.11 15.31
CA GLY A 33 -15.55 8.96 15.73
C GLY A 33 -15.72 9.01 17.25
N GLU A 34 -16.80 9.67 17.70
CA GLU A 34 -17.16 9.75 19.12
C GLU A 34 -17.53 8.39 19.73
N ASP A 35 -18.02 7.48 18.88
CA ASP A 35 -18.30 6.08 19.20
C ASP A 35 -17.04 5.24 19.39
N GLY A 36 -15.86 5.82 19.15
CA GLY A 36 -14.58 5.13 19.25
C GLY A 36 -14.27 4.24 18.04
N LYS A 37 -15.08 4.30 16.97
CA LYS A 37 -14.89 3.47 15.77
C LYS A 37 -14.35 4.26 14.57
N VAL A 38 -13.56 3.60 13.73
CA VAL A 38 -13.18 4.14 12.41
C VAL A 38 -14.39 4.12 11.47
N ALA A 39 -14.45 5.03 10.49
CA ALA A 39 -15.53 5.01 9.50
C ALA A 39 -15.25 4.01 8.35
N GLY A 40 -14.01 3.55 8.22
CA GLY A 40 -13.56 2.54 7.28
C GLY A 40 -12.03 2.50 7.17
N ASP A 41 -11.49 1.69 6.26
CA ASP A 41 -10.04 1.50 6.11
C ASP A 41 -9.27 2.81 5.86
N GLY A 42 -9.90 3.78 5.17
CA GLY A 42 -9.34 5.11 4.89
C GLY A 42 -8.96 5.94 6.14
N ASP A 43 -9.41 5.52 7.32
CA ASP A 43 -9.11 6.15 8.61
C ASP A 43 -7.97 5.47 9.38
N PHE A 44 -7.40 4.41 8.81
CA PHE A 44 -6.28 3.70 9.39
C PHE A 44 -4.98 4.07 8.67
N VAL A 45 -4.12 4.81 9.36
CA VAL A 45 -2.81 5.20 8.84
C VAL A 45 -1.76 4.20 9.33
N PHE A 46 -1.06 3.56 8.42
CA PHE A 46 0.02 2.60 8.71
C PHE A 46 0.99 2.54 7.53
N PHE A 47 2.05 1.73 7.59
CA PHE A 47 3.12 1.76 6.59
C PHE A 47 2.64 1.53 5.13
N ASN A 48 1.58 0.73 4.90
CA ASN A 48 1.00 0.55 3.56
C ASN A 48 -0.11 1.55 3.22
N GLN A 49 -0.62 2.29 4.20
CA GLN A 49 -1.56 3.39 4.01
C GLN A 49 -1.04 4.61 4.79
N PRO A 50 0.03 5.27 4.31
CA PRO A 50 0.71 6.29 5.10
C PRO A 50 -0.08 7.60 5.16
N THR A 51 -1.28 7.69 4.58
CA THR A 51 -2.06 8.93 4.56
C THR A 51 -3.53 8.67 4.80
N ALA A 52 -4.15 9.56 5.56
CA ALA A 52 -5.60 9.73 5.71
C ALA A 52 -5.91 11.24 5.74
N PRO A 53 -7.17 11.68 5.53
CA PRO A 53 -7.53 13.08 5.69
C PRO A 53 -7.03 13.63 7.03
N GLY A 54 -6.14 14.62 6.97
CA GLY A 54 -5.55 15.26 8.14
C GLY A 54 -4.47 14.46 8.86
N ALA A 55 -4.01 13.31 8.37
CA ALA A 55 -2.92 12.54 8.98
C ALA A 55 -1.96 11.97 7.92
N ARG A 56 -0.66 12.01 8.18
CA ARG A 56 0.38 11.39 7.32
C ARG A 56 1.44 10.73 8.19
N LEU A 57 1.77 9.48 7.89
CA LEU A 57 2.89 8.74 8.42
C LEU A 57 4.10 8.85 7.46
N ASP A 58 5.27 9.05 8.04
CA ASP A 58 6.56 9.10 7.35
C ASP A 58 7.62 8.49 8.27
N GLY A 59 7.96 7.22 8.02
CA GLY A 59 8.83 6.43 8.88
C GLY A 59 8.30 6.36 10.32
N ASP A 60 9.04 6.95 11.26
CA ASP A 60 8.74 6.97 12.70
C ASP A 60 7.83 8.13 13.12
N THR A 61 7.32 8.92 12.16
CA THR A 61 6.68 10.21 12.41
C THR A 61 5.28 10.28 11.79
N VAL A 62 4.28 10.63 12.60
CA VAL A 62 2.93 11.00 12.15
C VAL A 62 2.75 12.52 12.21
N THR A 63 2.53 13.16 11.06
CA THR A 63 2.03 14.54 10.98
C THR A 63 0.51 14.53 11.05
N LEU A 64 -0.05 15.20 12.06
CA LEU A 64 -1.50 15.34 12.25
C LEU A 64 -1.93 16.80 12.07
N ARG A 65 -2.95 17.04 11.25
CA ARG A 65 -3.62 18.32 11.06
C ARG A 65 -5.06 18.19 11.51
N PRO A 66 -5.38 18.51 12.78
CA PRO A 66 -6.69 18.23 13.35
C PRO A 66 -7.86 18.87 12.58
N ARG A 67 -7.63 20.04 11.97
CA ARG A 67 -8.64 20.75 11.15
C ARG A 67 -8.89 20.13 9.78
N ALA A 68 -8.00 19.27 9.30
CA ALA A 68 -8.12 18.58 8.02
C ALA A 68 -8.57 17.12 8.18
N LEU A 69 -8.84 16.67 9.41
CA LEU A 69 -9.48 15.39 9.66
C LEU A 69 -10.88 15.35 9.04
N ARG A 70 -11.34 14.16 8.68
CA ARG A 70 -12.69 13.98 8.10
C ARG A 70 -13.78 14.53 9.05
N PRO A 71 -14.92 14.98 8.52
CA PRO A 71 -16.09 15.29 9.35
C PRO A 71 -16.46 14.10 10.25
N GLY A 72 -16.71 14.38 11.53
CA GLY A 72 -17.05 13.35 12.53
C GLY A 72 -15.86 12.69 13.23
N ALA A 73 -14.62 12.95 12.80
CA ALA A 73 -13.43 12.50 13.54
C ALA A 73 -13.34 13.20 14.91
N ALA A 74 -13.23 12.39 15.96
CA ALA A 74 -13.18 12.87 17.34
C ALA A 74 -11.92 12.41 18.10
N ARG A 75 -11.24 11.38 17.61
CA ARG A 75 -10.07 10.79 18.24
C ARG A 75 -9.09 10.22 17.21
N VAL A 76 -7.81 10.26 17.53
CA VAL A 76 -6.70 9.64 16.80
C VAL A 76 -5.90 8.80 17.79
N THR A 77 -5.94 7.48 17.66
CA THR A 77 -5.21 6.55 18.54
C THR A 77 -3.89 6.16 17.89
N LEU A 78 -2.80 6.30 18.62
CA LEU A 78 -1.45 5.96 18.16
C LEU A 78 -1.05 4.59 18.70
N VAL A 79 -0.65 3.73 17.79
CA VAL A 79 -0.40 2.31 18.03
C VAL A 79 0.97 1.97 17.49
N ILE A 80 1.74 1.17 18.23
CA ILE A 80 2.99 0.61 17.73
C ILE A 80 2.98 -0.91 17.76
N SER A 81 3.72 -1.48 16.82
CA SER A 81 4.07 -2.89 16.77
C SER A 81 5.56 -3.05 16.46
N PRO A 82 6.18 -4.22 16.69
CA PRO A 82 7.54 -4.49 16.22
C PRO A 82 7.66 -4.32 14.70
N ALA A 83 8.69 -3.62 14.23
CA ALA A 83 8.96 -3.50 12.79
C ALA A 83 9.40 -4.83 12.15
N ASP A 84 9.96 -5.75 12.95
CA ASP A 84 10.31 -7.10 12.54
C ASP A 84 9.26 -8.12 13.05
N PRO A 85 8.47 -8.74 12.14
CA PRO A 85 7.46 -9.72 12.51
C PRO A 85 8.06 -10.90 13.30
N GLY A 86 7.51 -11.19 14.48
CA GLY A 86 7.96 -12.29 15.34
C GLY A 86 8.94 -11.88 16.44
N THR A 87 9.42 -10.63 16.45
CA THR A 87 10.13 -10.07 17.60
C THR A 87 9.12 -9.60 18.66
N PRO A 88 9.12 -10.13 19.89
CA PRO A 88 8.25 -9.61 20.96
C PRO A 88 8.61 -8.16 21.29
N LEU A 89 7.60 -7.30 21.51
CA LEU A 89 7.81 -5.89 21.90
C LEU A 89 8.68 -5.76 23.17
N GLY A 90 8.57 -6.70 24.12
CA GLY A 90 9.40 -6.72 25.33
C GLY A 90 10.89 -6.95 25.09
N ARG A 91 11.30 -7.38 23.89
CA ARG A 91 12.72 -7.49 23.48
C ARG A 91 13.26 -6.24 22.79
N LEU A 92 12.40 -5.27 22.48
CA LEU A 92 12.79 -4.01 21.85
C LEU A 92 13.17 -2.95 22.91
N PRO A 93 13.85 -1.85 22.51
CA PRO A 93 13.98 -0.67 23.35
C PRO A 93 12.61 -0.19 23.87
N ALA A 94 12.58 0.54 24.98
CA ALA A 94 11.32 1.14 25.42
C ALA A 94 10.92 2.25 24.42
N PRO A 95 9.69 2.24 23.88
CA PRO A 95 9.26 3.26 22.94
C PRO A 95 9.17 4.62 23.64
N VAL A 96 9.46 5.69 22.91
CA VAL A 96 9.33 7.06 23.41
C VAL A 96 8.52 7.86 22.42
N LEU A 97 7.34 8.30 22.83
CA LEU A 97 6.49 9.19 22.05
C LEU A 97 6.84 10.64 22.35
N SER A 98 7.06 11.43 21.31
CA SER A 98 7.23 12.88 21.38
C SER A 98 6.16 13.57 20.53
N VAL A 99 5.45 14.55 21.08
CA VAL A 99 4.51 15.42 20.35
C VAL A 99 5.10 16.82 20.26
N LEU A 100 5.22 17.33 19.05
CA LEU A 100 5.78 18.63 18.71
C LEU A 100 4.71 19.49 18.03
N ASP A 101 4.80 20.81 18.21
CA ASP A 101 3.95 21.76 17.47
C ASP A 101 4.46 22.00 16.03
N GLU A 102 3.77 22.88 15.29
CA GLU A 102 4.13 23.25 13.90
C GLU A 102 5.55 23.82 13.74
N ARG A 103 6.11 24.38 14.82
CA ARG A 103 7.45 24.98 14.84
C ARG A 103 8.51 23.99 15.36
N GLY A 104 8.12 22.76 15.66
CA GLY A 104 8.99 21.74 16.23
C GLY A 104 9.23 21.90 17.74
N ALA A 105 8.45 22.74 18.45
CA ALA A 105 8.58 22.88 19.89
C ALA A 105 7.91 21.70 20.62
N PRO A 106 8.55 21.10 21.64
CA PRO A 106 8.04 19.91 22.31
C PRO A 106 6.87 20.23 23.26
N LEU A 107 5.71 19.69 22.93
CA LEU A 107 4.46 19.82 23.68
C LEU A 107 4.35 18.75 24.76
N ALA A 108 4.52 17.48 24.39
CA ALA A 108 4.38 16.35 25.29
C ALA A 108 5.41 15.26 24.97
N ARG A 109 5.84 14.54 26.00
CA ARG A 109 6.67 13.34 25.87
C ARG A 109 6.11 12.23 26.75
N PHE A 110 6.09 11.01 26.25
CA PHE A 110 5.62 9.85 26.99
C PHE A 110 6.52 8.64 26.74
N ALA A 111 6.95 7.99 27.81
CA ALA A 111 7.64 6.70 27.78
C ALA A 111 6.80 5.71 28.59
N PRO A 112 6.04 4.79 27.96
CA PRO A 112 5.26 3.80 28.68
C PRO A 112 6.17 2.80 29.41
N PRO A 113 5.63 2.10 30.43
CA PRO A 113 6.28 0.92 30.99
C PRO A 113 6.64 -0.09 29.89
N ARG A 114 7.69 -0.89 30.11
CA ARG A 114 8.08 -1.91 29.14
C ARG A 114 6.96 -2.95 28.99
N PRO A 115 6.51 -3.24 27.76
CA PRO A 115 5.61 -4.36 27.51
C PRO A 115 6.33 -5.68 27.81
N GLU A 116 5.61 -6.68 28.32
CA GLU A 116 6.18 -7.98 28.69
C GLU A 116 5.80 -9.06 27.67
N ARG A 117 4.51 -9.20 27.38
CA ARG A 117 3.96 -10.29 26.55
C ARG A 117 3.17 -9.79 25.34
N GLU A 118 2.92 -8.49 25.28
CA GLU A 118 2.04 -7.87 24.31
C GLU A 118 2.74 -7.71 22.96
N THR A 119 1.99 -7.88 21.88
CA THR A 119 2.49 -7.81 20.50
C THR A 119 2.19 -6.47 19.84
N VAL A 120 1.33 -5.66 20.47
CA VAL A 120 1.01 -4.28 20.10
C VAL A 120 0.86 -3.42 21.35
N LEU A 121 1.18 -2.12 21.24
CA LEU A 121 1.06 -1.15 22.33
C LEU A 121 0.32 0.11 21.86
N LEU A 122 -0.76 0.47 22.56
CA LEU A 122 -1.42 1.78 22.43
C LEU A 122 -0.63 2.80 23.24
N LEU A 123 0.02 3.74 22.56
CA LEU A 123 0.88 4.73 23.20
C LEU A 123 0.08 5.90 23.75
N ALA A 124 -0.75 6.49 22.92
CA ALA A 124 -1.49 7.69 23.25
C ALA A 124 -2.72 7.82 22.37
N GLU A 125 -3.66 8.65 22.81
CA GLU A 125 -4.74 9.13 21.96
C GLU A 125 -4.73 10.66 21.92
N ILE A 126 -5.04 11.20 20.76
CA ILE A 126 -5.32 12.62 20.56
C ILE A 126 -6.82 12.73 20.38
N TYR A 127 -7.52 13.46 21.25
CA TYR A 127 -8.98 13.46 21.31
C TYR A 127 -9.54 14.86 21.51
N ARG A 128 -10.76 15.07 21.00
CA ARG A 128 -11.47 16.34 21.13
C ARG A 128 -12.17 16.44 22.50
N ARG A 129 -11.98 17.56 23.20
CA ARG A 129 -12.70 17.87 24.45
C ARG A 129 -12.81 19.37 24.66
N GLY A 130 -14.03 19.86 24.92
CA GLY A 130 -14.27 21.26 25.28
C GLY A 130 -13.90 22.27 24.20
N GLY A 131 -14.06 21.91 22.92
CA GLY A 131 -13.77 22.78 21.77
C GLY A 131 -12.36 22.65 21.19
N GLY A 132 -11.40 22.08 21.92
CA GLY A 132 -10.02 21.87 21.46
C GLY A 132 -9.57 20.41 21.47
N TRP A 133 -8.31 20.17 21.09
CA TRP A 133 -7.69 18.85 21.09
C TRP A 133 -6.78 18.65 22.30
N LYS A 134 -6.71 17.42 22.78
CA LYS A 134 -5.85 17.00 23.89
C LYS A 134 -5.13 15.72 23.53
N VAL A 135 -3.92 15.52 24.05
CA VAL A 135 -3.25 14.20 24.05
C VAL A 135 -3.45 13.56 25.41
N ARG A 136 -3.70 12.25 25.45
CA ARG A 136 -3.68 11.41 26.65
C ARG A 136 -2.70 10.27 26.44
N ALA A 137 -1.77 10.10 27.37
CA ALA A 137 -0.90 8.93 27.40
C ALA A 137 -1.68 7.70 27.87
N ILE A 138 -1.54 6.57 27.17
CA ILE A 138 -2.22 5.31 27.47
C ILE A 138 -1.19 4.31 28.00
N GLY A 139 -0.32 3.80 27.13
CA GLY A 139 0.70 2.80 27.49
C GLY A 139 0.12 1.41 27.77
N GLN A 140 -0.95 1.04 27.08
CA GLN A 140 -1.66 -0.24 27.26
C GLN A 140 -1.30 -1.21 26.15
N GLY A 141 -0.83 -2.40 26.53
CA GLY A 141 -0.49 -3.47 25.59
C GLY A 141 -1.72 -4.31 25.21
N TYR A 142 -1.68 -4.88 24.01
CA TYR A 142 -2.70 -5.78 23.48
C TYR A 142 -2.08 -7.15 23.20
N ALA A 143 -2.63 -8.18 23.84
CA ALA A 143 -2.19 -9.56 23.65
C ALA A 143 -2.60 -10.11 22.27
N ASP A 144 -3.79 -9.74 21.79
CA ASP A 144 -4.37 -10.15 20.50
C ASP A 144 -3.78 -9.39 19.28
N GLY A 145 -2.74 -8.59 19.52
CA GLY A 145 -2.02 -7.85 18.49
C GLY A 145 -2.86 -6.82 17.75
N LEU A 146 -2.40 -6.45 16.55
CA LEU A 146 -3.03 -5.37 15.77
C LEU A 146 -4.45 -5.75 15.32
N ALA A 147 -4.72 -7.05 15.20
CA ALA A 147 -6.04 -7.61 14.93
C ALA A 147 -7.06 -7.33 16.05
N GLY A 148 -6.66 -7.48 17.31
CA GLY A 148 -7.50 -7.10 18.46
C GLY A 148 -7.77 -5.60 18.51
N VAL A 149 -6.74 -4.80 18.24
CA VAL A 149 -6.89 -3.33 18.13
C VAL A 149 -7.84 -2.97 16.97
N ALA A 150 -7.72 -3.58 15.81
CA ALA A 150 -8.61 -3.32 14.68
C ALA A 150 -10.08 -3.61 15.02
N ARG A 151 -10.37 -4.75 15.68
CA ARG A 151 -11.72 -5.11 16.17
C ARG A 151 -12.30 -4.06 17.11
N ASP A 152 -11.54 -3.67 18.14
CA ASP A 152 -12.03 -2.75 19.18
C ASP A 152 -12.29 -1.34 18.66
N PHE A 153 -11.60 -0.95 17.59
CA PHE A 153 -11.80 0.33 16.89
C PHE A 153 -12.76 0.22 15.70
N GLY A 154 -13.51 -0.89 15.56
CA GLY A 154 -14.58 -1.03 14.58
C GLY A 154 -14.13 -1.19 13.12
N VAL A 155 -12.88 -1.62 12.89
CA VAL A 155 -12.45 -2.15 11.60
C VAL A 155 -13.12 -3.52 11.43
N ASP A 156 -13.74 -3.78 10.28
CA ASP A 156 -14.46 -5.03 10.04
C ASP A 156 -13.49 -6.22 10.07
N VAL A 157 -13.52 -6.93 11.18
CA VAL A 157 -12.82 -8.19 11.41
C VAL A 157 -13.90 -9.19 11.78
N ALA A 158 -14.22 -10.08 10.84
CA ALA A 158 -15.18 -11.14 11.12
C ALA A 158 -14.69 -11.99 12.30
N ASP A 159 -15.59 -12.18 13.26
CA ASP A 159 -15.38 -12.98 14.47
C ASP A 159 -15.78 -14.44 14.21
N ASP A 160 -14.98 -15.38 14.71
CA ASP A 160 -15.21 -16.82 14.57
C ASP A 160 -16.33 -17.27 15.53
N GLY A 161 -17.54 -17.42 14.98
CA GLY A 161 -18.69 -18.21 15.46
C GLY A 161 -18.87 -18.56 16.94
N THR A 162 -19.99 -18.09 17.52
CA THR A 162 -20.81 -18.91 18.42
C THR A 162 -22.28 -18.88 18.00
N ALA A 163 -22.87 -20.06 17.89
CA ALA A 163 -24.23 -20.28 17.44
C ALA A 163 -25.30 -19.89 18.49
N ALA A 164 -26.37 -19.25 18.03
CA ALA A 164 -27.71 -19.37 18.62
C ALA A 164 -28.78 -19.12 17.53
N ALA A 165 -29.79 -19.99 17.47
CA ALA A 165 -30.88 -20.03 16.49
C ALA A 165 -32.11 -19.20 16.93
N PRO A 166 -33.27 -19.29 16.24
CA PRO A 166 -33.73 -18.39 15.18
C PRO A 166 -34.78 -17.37 15.65
N ALA A 167 -34.95 -16.26 14.92
CA ALA A 167 -36.09 -15.35 15.05
C ALA A 167 -36.95 -15.36 13.77
N SER A 168 -38.26 -15.54 13.96
CA SER A 168 -39.33 -15.54 12.94
C SER A 168 -39.59 -14.15 12.33
N PRO A 169 -40.31 -14.04 11.19
CA PRO A 169 -40.06 -13.03 10.18
C PRO A 169 -40.81 -11.71 10.40
N ALA A 170 -40.15 -10.61 10.01
CA ALA A 170 -40.75 -9.29 9.84
C ALA A 170 -41.02 -9.01 8.33
N PRO A 171 -41.93 -8.08 7.99
CA PRO A 171 -42.73 -8.13 6.77
C PRO A 171 -42.01 -7.65 5.49
N VAL A 172 -42.50 -8.14 4.36
CA VAL A 172 -42.02 -7.88 2.99
C VAL A 172 -42.24 -6.40 2.61
N PRO A 173 -41.20 -5.66 2.17
CA PRO A 173 -41.35 -4.34 1.55
C PRO A 173 -41.77 -4.47 0.06
N PRO A 174 -42.43 -3.44 -0.52
CA PRO A 174 -43.02 -3.54 -1.85
C PRO A 174 -41.96 -3.60 -2.96
N ALA A 175 -42.36 -4.20 -4.09
CA ALA A 175 -41.50 -4.49 -5.24
C ALA A 175 -40.86 -3.23 -5.86
N PRO A 176 -39.59 -3.31 -6.31
CA PRO A 176 -38.92 -2.22 -7.01
C PRO A 176 -39.50 -2.03 -8.43
N PRO A 177 -39.39 -0.81 -9.01
CA PRO A 177 -39.85 -0.54 -10.37
C PRO A 177 -38.99 -1.29 -11.41
N ALA A 178 -39.58 -1.47 -12.59
CA ALA A 178 -39.03 -2.25 -13.71
C ALA A 178 -37.60 -1.80 -14.12
N PRO A 179 -36.75 -2.75 -14.58
CA PRO A 179 -35.38 -2.46 -14.98
C PRO A 179 -35.34 -1.51 -16.18
N VAL A 180 -34.58 -0.42 -16.03
CA VAL A 180 -34.16 0.42 -17.14
C VAL A 180 -33.17 -0.39 -17.99
N PRO A 181 -33.30 -0.42 -19.34
CA PRO A 181 -32.39 -1.18 -20.18
C PRO A 181 -30.94 -0.66 -20.03
N PRO A 182 -29.92 -1.55 -20.10
CA PRO A 182 -28.54 -1.14 -19.96
C PRO A 182 -28.15 -0.22 -21.12
N MET A 183 -27.64 0.96 -20.79
CA MET A 183 -26.91 1.77 -21.76
C MET A 183 -25.65 1.00 -22.18
N PRO A 184 -25.32 0.93 -23.48
CA PRO A 184 -24.05 0.38 -23.91
C PRO A 184 -22.92 1.22 -23.30
N LEU A 185 -22.05 0.59 -22.52
CA LEU A 185 -20.75 1.17 -22.19
C LEU A 185 -19.98 1.27 -23.51
N ALA A 186 -19.96 2.47 -24.08
CA ALA A 186 -19.06 2.78 -25.17
C ALA A 186 -17.62 2.59 -24.67
N PRO A 187 -16.73 1.93 -25.43
CA PRO A 187 -15.32 1.87 -25.09
C PRO A 187 -14.79 3.31 -24.97
N PRO A 188 -13.88 3.60 -24.02
CA PRO A 188 -13.27 4.92 -23.93
C PRO A 188 -12.65 5.25 -25.29
N ALA A 189 -12.95 6.45 -25.79
CA ALA A 189 -12.39 6.93 -27.04
C ALA A 189 -10.84 6.84 -26.98
N PRO A 190 -10.17 6.42 -28.06
CA PRO A 190 -8.71 6.40 -28.09
C PRO A 190 -8.22 7.82 -27.83
N VAL A 191 -7.50 8.00 -26.72
CA VAL A 191 -6.74 9.22 -26.45
C VAL A 191 -5.82 9.43 -27.65
N PRO A 192 -5.77 10.62 -28.28
CA PRO A 192 -4.92 10.85 -29.44
C PRO A 192 -3.48 10.53 -29.07
N THR A 193 -2.94 9.45 -29.64
CA THR A 193 -1.52 9.12 -29.57
C THR A 193 -0.77 10.22 -30.30
N ALA A 194 -0.14 11.11 -29.54
CA ALA A 194 0.92 11.95 -30.08
C ALA A 194 1.95 11.03 -30.78
N PRO A 195 2.56 11.45 -31.91
CA PRO A 195 3.53 10.62 -32.60
C PRO A 195 4.64 10.28 -31.61
N ALA A 196 4.81 8.98 -31.34
CA ALA A 196 5.93 8.49 -30.56
C ALA A 196 7.22 8.82 -31.32
N THR A 197 7.91 9.88 -30.92
CA THR A 197 9.29 10.12 -31.32
C THR A 197 10.08 8.89 -30.90
N ALA A 198 10.71 8.20 -31.86
CA ALA A 198 11.54 7.04 -31.56
C ALA A 198 12.57 7.43 -30.47
N PRO A 199 12.71 6.62 -29.39
CA PRO A 199 13.63 6.96 -28.32
C PRO A 199 15.06 6.98 -28.87
N ALA A 200 15.84 7.99 -28.47
CA ALA A 200 17.25 8.10 -28.81
C ALA A 200 18.01 6.84 -28.36
N PRO A 201 19.02 6.36 -29.13
CA PRO A 201 19.81 5.21 -28.74
C PRO A 201 20.48 5.44 -27.39
N ALA A 202 20.51 4.41 -26.54
CA ALA A 202 21.15 4.48 -25.23
C ALA A 202 22.64 4.88 -25.37
N ASP A 203 23.07 5.81 -24.52
CA ASP A 203 24.44 6.27 -24.47
C ASP A 203 25.41 5.12 -24.11
N GLY A 204 26.71 5.33 -24.36
CA GLY A 204 27.72 4.29 -24.12
C GLY A 204 27.79 3.83 -22.66
N ALA A 205 27.50 4.72 -21.71
CA ALA A 205 27.52 4.43 -20.28
C ALA A 205 26.37 3.50 -19.87
N SER A 206 25.17 3.73 -20.38
CA SER A 206 23.99 2.90 -20.13
C SER A 206 24.17 1.48 -20.67
N ARG A 207 24.79 1.34 -21.85
CA ARG A 207 25.15 0.02 -22.41
C ARG A 207 26.19 -0.71 -21.57
N GLN A 208 27.25 -0.03 -21.13
CA GLN A 208 28.24 -0.63 -20.24
C GLN A 208 27.60 -1.09 -18.91
N ALA A 209 26.66 -0.30 -18.37
CA ALA A 209 25.95 -0.68 -17.17
C ALA A 209 25.03 -1.89 -17.38
N LEU A 210 24.33 -1.97 -18.52
CA LEU A 210 23.54 -3.14 -18.91
C LEU A 210 24.38 -4.42 -18.94
N ASP A 211 25.59 -4.37 -19.50
CA ASP A 211 26.48 -5.54 -19.56
C ASP A 211 26.84 -6.04 -18.16
N VAL A 212 27.16 -5.13 -17.24
CA VAL A 212 27.48 -5.48 -15.84
C VAL A 212 26.25 -6.04 -15.12
N VAL A 213 25.08 -5.45 -15.34
CA VAL A 213 23.80 -5.93 -14.78
C VAL A 213 23.48 -7.34 -15.28
N ASN A 214 23.55 -7.57 -16.59
CA ASN A 214 23.23 -8.88 -17.18
C ASN A 214 24.25 -9.95 -16.78
N ALA A 215 25.53 -9.59 -16.62
CA ALA A 215 26.52 -10.50 -16.05
C ALA A 215 26.19 -10.87 -14.59
N ALA A 216 25.67 -9.94 -13.79
CA ALA A 216 25.22 -10.21 -12.43
C ALA A 216 23.96 -11.09 -12.40
N ARG A 217 22.97 -10.81 -13.25
CA ARG A 217 21.75 -11.64 -13.39
C ARG A 217 22.08 -13.06 -13.83
N ALA A 218 23.01 -13.24 -14.78
CA ALA A 218 23.47 -14.56 -15.20
C ALA A 218 24.10 -15.37 -14.06
N ARG A 219 24.93 -14.73 -13.21
CA ARG A 219 25.47 -15.38 -12.00
C ARG A 219 24.39 -15.77 -10.98
N ALA A 220 23.29 -15.02 -10.95
CA ALA A 220 22.13 -15.29 -10.13
C ALA A 220 21.14 -16.32 -10.75
N GLY A 221 21.40 -16.81 -11.97
CA GLY A 221 20.50 -17.72 -12.68
C GLY A 221 19.28 -17.04 -13.32
N ALA A 222 19.25 -15.71 -13.38
CA ALA A 222 18.14 -14.95 -13.96
C ALA A 222 18.39 -14.61 -15.44
N ALA A 223 17.31 -14.57 -16.24
CA ALA A 223 17.36 -14.17 -17.65
C ALA A 223 17.85 -12.72 -17.82
N PRO A 224 18.54 -12.38 -18.93
CA PRO A 224 18.99 -11.01 -19.16
C PRO A 224 17.82 -10.03 -19.32
N VAL A 225 18.04 -8.78 -18.93
CA VAL A 225 17.13 -7.65 -19.20
C VAL A 225 17.56 -6.91 -20.46
N ALA A 226 16.62 -6.21 -21.08
CA ALA A 226 16.85 -5.28 -22.19
C ALA A 226 16.74 -3.83 -21.71
N LEU A 227 17.55 -2.92 -22.28
CA LEU A 227 17.36 -1.49 -22.05
C LEU A 227 16.08 -1.01 -22.75
N ASP A 228 15.23 -0.30 -22.00
CA ASP A 228 14.08 0.41 -22.56
C ASP A 228 14.40 1.91 -22.61
N GLY A 229 14.29 2.51 -23.80
CA GLY A 229 14.63 3.92 -24.01
C GLY A 229 13.75 4.89 -23.23
N ARG A 230 12.48 4.55 -22.96
CA ARG A 230 11.56 5.38 -22.18
C ARG A 230 11.95 5.38 -20.71
N LEU A 231 12.24 4.20 -20.16
CA LEU A 231 12.72 4.06 -18.78
C LEU A 231 14.09 4.73 -18.60
N THR A 232 14.99 4.57 -19.58
CA THR A 232 16.32 5.20 -19.58
C THR A 232 16.21 6.72 -19.58
N ALA A 233 15.31 7.29 -20.40
CA ALA A 233 15.04 8.73 -20.41
C ALA A 233 14.51 9.22 -19.05
N ALA A 234 13.54 8.51 -18.46
CA ALA A 234 12.99 8.82 -17.14
C ALA A 234 14.05 8.75 -16.03
N ALA A 235 14.84 7.67 -16.01
CA ALA A 235 15.92 7.47 -15.04
C ALA A 235 17.00 8.55 -15.16
N GLY A 236 17.40 8.90 -16.40
CA GLY A 236 18.37 9.96 -16.67
C GLY A 236 17.88 11.34 -16.25
N ALA A 237 16.60 11.66 -16.49
CA ALA A 237 16.00 12.91 -16.02
C ALA A 237 16.01 12.99 -14.49
N HIS A 238 15.64 11.90 -13.80
CA HIS A 238 15.65 11.84 -12.33
C HIS A 238 17.06 11.96 -11.74
N ALA A 239 18.04 11.26 -12.33
CA ALA A 239 19.44 11.36 -11.90
C ALA A 239 19.96 12.79 -12.02
N ARG A 240 19.66 13.50 -13.13
CA ARG A 240 20.02 14.92 -13.30
C ARG A 240 19.33 15.83 -12.29
N ALA A 241 18.07 15.56 -11.96
CA ALA A 241 17.36 16.31 -10.93
C ALA A 241 18.02 16.14 -9.56
N MET A 242 18.30 14.90 -9.14
CA MET A 242 19.02 14.63 -7.88
C MET A 242 20.41 15.29 -7.86
N ALA A 243 21.15 15.19 -8.97
CA ALA A 243 22.45 15.82 -9.11
C ALA A 243 22.38 17.35 -8.96
N ALA A 244 21.41 18.01 -9.62
CA ALA A 244 21.23 19.46 -9.52
C ALA A 244 20.90 19.93 -8.09
N HIS A 245 20.21 19.10 -7.30
CA HIS A 245 19.85 19.42 -5.91
C HIS A 245 20.89 18.95 -4.89
N GLY A 246 21.83 18.08 -5.29
CA GLY A 246 22.82 17.51 -4.39
C GLY A 246 22.24 16.56 -3.34
N ALA A 247 21.10 15.92 -3.61
CA ALA A 247 20.40 15.07 -2.65
C ALA A 247 19.70 13.89 -3.33
N LEU A 248 19.67 12.74 -2.65
CA LEU A 248 18.85 11.59 -3.06
C LEU A 248 17.39 11.84 -2.70
N ALA A 249 16.50 11.58 -3.65
CA ALA A 249 15.06 11.67 -3.45
C ALA A 249 14.33 10.63 -4.30
N LEU A 250 13.31 9.99 -3.73
CA LEU A 250 12.44 9.06 -4.46
C LEU A 250 11.48 9.81 -5.39
N GLU A 251 10.99 10.96 -4.96
CA GLU A 251 10.18 11.88 -5.76
C GLU A 251 11.07 12.90 -6.46
N SER A 252 10.60 13.36 -7.62
CA SER A 252 11.16 14.54 -8.27
C SER A 252 10.94 15.79 -7.40
N PRO A 253 11.72 16.88 -7.60
CA PRO A 253 11.57 18.12 -6.84
C PRO A 253 10.16 18.75 -6.87
N ASP A 254 9.39 18.46 -7.92
CA ASP A 254 7.99 18.89 -8.10
C ASP A 254 6.98 17.95 -7.42
N GLY A 255 7.44 16.95 -6.67
CA GLY A 255 6.61 15.92 -6.02
C GLY A 255 6.15 14.81 -6.97
N THR A 256 6.71 14.72 -8.18
CA THR A 256 6.35 13.67 -9.14
C THR A 256 6.93 12.31 -8.71
N SER A 257 6.07 11.32 -8.54
CA SER A 257 6.45 9.94 -8.20
C SER A 257 7.08 9.20 -9.38
N LEU A 258 7.76 8.08 -9.11
CA LEU A 258 8.28 7.18 -10.15
C LEU A 258 7.24 6.79 -11.21
N PHE A 259 6.01 6.47 -10.77
CA PHE A 259 4.93 6.08 -11.68
C PHE A 259 4.54 7.21 -12.63
N HIS A 260 4.45 8.45 -12.14
CA HIS A 260 4.20 9.60 -13.00
C HIS A 260 5.38 9.88 -13.93
N ARG A 261 6.63 9.73 -13.46
CA ARG A 261 7.82 9.89 -14.30
C ARG A 261 7.78 8.96 -15.50
N ILE A 262 7.64 7.65 -15.29
CA ILE A 262 7.65 6.67 -16.41
C ILE A 262 6.42 6.80 -17.30
N ALA A 263 5.25 7.17 -16.74
CA ALA A 263 4.02 7.33 -17.50
C ALA A 263 4.09 8.54 -18.44
N ALA A 264 4.73 9.63 -17.99
CA ALA A 264 5.02 10.78 -18.85
C ALA A 264 5.94 10.43 -20.04
N HIS A 265 6.75 9.38 -19.91
CA HIS A 265 7.55 8.81 -21.00
C HIS A 265 6.83 7.68 -21.77
N GLY A 266 5.54 7.44 -21.52
CA GLY A 266 4.72 6.46 -22.24
C GLY A 266 5.04 4.99 -21.89
N TYR A 267 5.60 4.72 -20.71
CA TYR A 267 5.82 3.37 -20.22
C TYR A 267 4.68 2.93 -19.28
N ARG A 268 4.13 1.73 -19.50
CA ARG A 268 3.12 1.11 -18.62
C ARG A 268 3.70 -0.17 -18.00
N PRO A 269 3.98 -0.19 -16.69
CA PRO A 269 4.48 -1.40 -16.03
C PRO A 269 3.35 -2.36 -15.62
N LEU A 270 3.68 -3.64 -15.44
CA LEU A 270 2.98 -4.53 -14.50
C LEU A 270 3.65 -4.51 -13.14
N THR A 271 4.98 -4.51 -13.13
CA THR A 271 5.76 -4.35 -11.90
C THR A 271 6.87 -3.36 -12.16
N ILE A 272 7.24 -2.63 -11.12
CA ILE A 272 8.34 -1.68 -11.18
C ILE A 272 9.10 -1.64 -9.86
N ALA A 273 10.41 -1.45 -9.95
CA ALA A 273 11.28 -1.13 -8.83
C ALA A 273 12.28 -0.06 -9.23
N GLU A 274 12.77 0.71 -8.26
CA GLU A 274 13.77 1.73 -8.48
C GLU A 274 14.92 1.61 -7.48
N HIS A 275 16.13 1.80 -7.99
CA HIS A 275 17.34 2.03 -7.20
C HIS A 275 17.83 3.45 -7.45
N ILE A 276 18.02 4.21 -6.39
CA ILE A 276 18.73 5.49 -6.40
C ILE A 276 19.94 5.41 -5.50
N VAL A 277 21.07 5.97 -5.93
CA VAL A 277 22.28 6.01 -5.13
C VAL A 277 23.20 7.15 -5.57
N SER A 278 23.91 7.73 -4.60
CA SER A 278 24.99 8.67 -4.82
C SER A 278 26.31 8.04 -4.40
N GLY A 279 27.38 8.26 -5.16
CA GLY A 279 28.75 7.84 -4.81
C GLY A 279 29.42 6.88 -5.81
N PRO A 280 28.76 5.79 -6.26
CA PRO A 280 29.35 4.87 -7.23
C PRO A 280 29.82 5.60 -8.49
N ARG A 281 31.11 5.50 -8.82
CA ARG A 281 31.70 6.19 -9.97
C ARG A 281 31.68 5.34 -11.23
N THR A 282 31.47 4.04 -11.09
CA THR A 282 31.45 3.10 -12.21
C THR A 282 30.19 2.22 -12.17
N PRO A 283 29.77 1.66 -13.31
CA PRO A 283 28.66 0.71 -13.32
C PRO A 283 28.90 -0.53 -12.45
N ARG A 284 30.15 -0.96 -12.30
CA ARG A 284 30.52 -2.08 -11.42
C ARG A 284 30.30 -1.75 -9.94
N GLU A 285 30.71 -0.55 -9.51
CA GLU A 285 30.43 -0.08 -8.15
C GLU A 285 28.93 0.06 -7.90
N PHE A 286 28.17 0.56 -8.88
CA PHE A 286 26.72 0.67 -8.77
C PHE A 286 26.07 -0.71 -8.59
N VAL A 287 26.44 -1.69 -9.42
CA VAL A 287 25.91 -3.06 -9.30
C VAL A 287 26.35 -3.73 -8.00
N ALA A 288 27.60 -3.52 -7.56
CA ALA A 288 28.06 -4.02 -6.27
C ALA A 288 27.21 -3.46 -5.12
N TYR A 289 26.95 -2.15 -5.11
CA TYR A 289 26.05 -1.50 -4.16
C TYR A 289 24.65 -2.14 -4.14
N CYS A 290 24.05 -2.40 -5.32
CA CYS A 290 22.74 -3.05 -5.39
C CYS A 290 22.75 -4.48 -4.83
N LEU A 291 23.85 -5.22 -4.95
CA LEU A 291 23.95 -6.62 -4.53
C LEU A 291 24.27 -6.80 -3.03
N GLU A 292 24.79 -5.77 -2.37
CA GLU A 292 25.17 -5.84 -0.94
C GLU A 292 23.96 -6.00 0.01
N GLY A 293 22.75 -5.61 -0.39
CA GLY A 293 21.55 -5.70 0.46
C GLY A 293 20.55 -6.73 -0.04
N ALA A 294 20.01 -7.54 0.88
CA ALA A 294 18.94 -8.50 0.56
C ALA A 294 17.71 -7.82 -0.07
N GLU A 295 17.34 -6.63 0.44
CA GLU A 295 16.25 -5.80 -0.08
C GLU A 295 16.53 -5.21 -1.47
N ARG A 296 17.80 -4.96 -1.81
CA ARG A 296 18.23 -4.29 -3.06
C ARG A 296 18.51 -5.27 -4.20
N ARG A 297 18.88 -6.51 -3.89
CA ARG A 297 19.20 -7.51 -4.92
C ARG A 297 17.99 -8.10 -5.63
N GLY A 298 16.77 -7.86 -5.17
CA GLY A 298 15.53 -8.44 -5.71
C GLY A 298 15.45 -8.41 -7.25
N PRO A 299 15.61 -7.24 -7.90
CA PRO A 299 15.59 -7.14 -9.36
C PRO A 299 16.72 -7.88 -10.09
N PHE A 300 17.73 -8.44 -9.41
CA PHE A 300 18.77 -9.27 -10.03
C PHE A 300 18.41 -10.76 -10.02
N HIS A 301 17.48 -11.17 -9.18
CA HIS A 301 17.00 -12.55 -9.06
C HIS A 301 15.62 -12.74 -9.69
N ASP A 302 14.84 -11.66 -9.84
CA ASP A 302 13.48 -11.72 -10.36
C ASP A 302 13.47 -12.03 -11.88
N PRO A 303 12.95 -13.20 -12.31
CA PRO A 303 12.85 -13.55 -13.72
C PRO A 303 11.71 -12.80 -14.45
N ALA A 304 10.78 -12.18 -13.71
CA ALA A 304 9.67 -11.43 -14.28
C ALA A 304 10.10 -10.03 -14.77
N ILE A 305 11.21 -9.51 -14.24
CA ILE A 305 11.83 -8.27 -14.71
C ILE A 305 12.55 -8.52 -16.03
N VAL A 306 12.16 -7.78 -17.06
CA VAL A 306 12.70 -7.93 -18.42
C VAL A 306 13.22 -6.61 -19.01
N HIS A 307 12.80 -5.45 -18.49
CA HIS A 307 13.26 -4.13 -18.94
C HIS A 307 14.06 -3.42 -17.84
N LEU A 308 15.08 -2.68 -18.27
CA LEU A 308 15.90 -1.79 -17.45
C LEU A 308 15.90 -0.39 -18.08
N GLY A 309 15.72 0.64 -17.27
CA GLY A 309 16.17 1.99 -17.56
C GLY A 309 17.27 2.36 -16.60
N ILE A 310 18.37 2.93 -17.08
CA ILE A 310 19.45 3.38 -16.20
C ILE A 310 19.92 4.77 -16.61
N GLY A 311 20.10 5.64 -15.62
CA GLY A 311 20.52 7.01 -15.79
C GLY A 311 21.64 7.34 -14.81
N ARG A 312 22.56 8.18 -15.27
CA ARG A 312 23.66 8.72 -14.47
C ARG A 312 23.72 10.24 -14.67
N ALA A 313 24.03 10.96 -13.60
CA ALA A 313 24.41 12.36 -13.68
C ALA A 313 25.51 12.68 -12.66
N ASP A 314 26.46 13.53 -13.04
CA ASP A 314 27.48 14.03 -12.12
C ASP A 314 26.91 15.24 -11.36
N GLY A 315 27.15 15.29 -10.05
CA GLY A 315 26.70 16.36 -9.15
C GLY A 315 27.59 17.61 -9.19
N PRO A 316 27.22 18.65 -8.43
CA PRO A 316 28.03 19.87 -8.29
C PRO A 316 29.36 19.65 -7.56
N THR A 317 29.46 18.55 -6.82
CA THR A 317 30.67 18.05 -6.13
C THR A 317 31.27 16.87 -6.91
N THR A 318 32.15 16.07 -6.31
CA THR A 318 32.63 14.80 -6.90
C THR A 318 31.60 13.67 -6.86
N ASP A 319 30.36 13.96 -6.44
CA ASP A 319 29.30 12.97 -6.28
C ASP A 319 28.71 12.57 -7.63
N VAL A 320 28.35 11.30 -7.77
CA VAL A 320 27.74 10.73 -8.99
C VAL A 320 26.41 10.10 -8.59
N TYR A 321 25.35 10.51 -9.26
CA TYR A 321 23.98 10.07 -8.99
C TYR A 321 23.55 9.05 -10.04
N TRP A 322 23.08 7.91 -9.57
CA TRP A 322 22.51 6.85 -10.40
C TRP A 322 21.04 6.64 -10.09
N THR A 323 20.26 6.41 -11.14
CA THR A 323 18.89 5.92 -11.08
C THR A 323 18.78 4.69 -11.95
N ALA A 324 18.30 3.57 -11.42
CA ALA A 324 17.96 2.39 -12.21
C ALA A 324 16.52 1.97 -11.96
N VAL A 325 15.74 1.89 -13.03
CA VAL A 325 14.34 1.51 -13.02
C VAL A 325 14.20 0.14 -13.67
N TRP A 326 13.68 -0.81 -12.91
CA TRP A 326 13.50 -2.21 -13.29
C TRP A 326 12.03 -2.45 -13.53
N ALA A 327 11.66 -3.06 -14.64
CA ALA A 327 10.25 -3.24 -14.95
C ALA A 327 9.92 -4.54 -15.68
N ARG A 328 8.72 -5.03 -15.39
CA ARG A 328 7.96 -5.91 -16.27
C ARG A 328 6.96 -5.05 -17.04
N PRO A 329 6.96 -5.05 -18.38
CA PRO A 329 6.02 -4.25 -19.14
C PRO A 329 4.60 -4.81 -19.04
N PHE A 330 3.61 -3.93 -19.18
CA PHE A 330 2.23 -4.31 -19.41
C PHE A 330 2.06 -5.14 -20.67
N THR A 331 1.50 -6.34 -20.50
CA THR A 331 0.99 -7.20 -21.57
C THR A 331 -0.30 -7.86 -21.06
N PRO A 332 -1.31 -8.07 -21.93
CA PRO A 332 -2.52 -8.79 -21.54
C PRO A 332 -2.22 -10.17 -20.91
N ASP A 333 -1.35 -10.96 -21.55
CA ASP A 333 -0.94 -12.26 -21.01
C ASP A 333 -0.18 -12.14 -19.68
N GLY A 334 0.61 -11.08 -19.52
CA GLY A 334 1.32 -10.82 -18.29
C GLY A 334 0.40 -10.50 -17.12
N LEU A 335 -0.69 -9.78 -17.37
CA LEU A 335 -1.73 -9.49 -16.39
C LEU A 335 -2.50 -10.75 -16.00
N LEU A 336 -2.87 -11.58 -16.98
CA LEU A 336 -3.52 -12.87 -16.74
C LEU A 336 -2.66 -13.81 -15.89
N ARG A 337 -1.34 -13.86 -16.13
CA ARG A 337 -0.40 -14.63 -15.30
C ARG A 337 -0.35 -14.13 -13.86
N LEU A 338 -0.30 -12.82 -13.63
CA LEU A 338 -0.32 -12.25 -12.27
C LEU A 338 -1.61 -12.62 -11.53
N ALA A 339 -2.76 -12.48 -12.18
CA ALA A 339 -4.04 -12.90 -11.61
C ALA A 339 -4.03 -14.40 -11.25
N SER A 340 -3.51 -15.25 -12.14
CA SER A 340 -3.41 -16.69 -11.90
C SER A 340 -2.45 -17.05 -10.77
N GLU A 341 -1.34 -16.32 -10.61
CA GLU A 341 -0.38 -16.50 -9.50
C GLU A 341 -1.05 -16.17 -8.17
N VAL A 342 -1.76 -15.04 -8.08
CA VAL A 342 -2.55 -14.67 -6.88
C VAL A 342 -3.59 -15.72 -6.54
N ILE A 343 -4.33 -16.23 -7.53
CA ILE A 343 -5.33 -17.29 -7.32
C ILE A 343 -4.66 -18.57 -6.81
N SER A 344 -3.51 -18.95 -7.39
CA SER A 344 -2.77 -20.15 -6.98
C SER A 344 -2.29 -20.06 -5.53
N LEU A 345 -1.72 -18.92 -5.14
CA LEU A 345 -1.29 -18.65 -3.77
C LEU A 345 -2.48 -18.63 -2.80
N THR A 346 -3.58 -17.98 -3.18
CA THR A 346 -4.83 -17.97 -2.39
C THR A 346 -5.37 -19.39 -2.18
N ASN A 347 -5.32 -20.23 -3.21
CA ASN A 347 -5.74 -21.62 -3.12
C ASN A 347 -4.77 -22.49 -2.30
N ALA A 348 -3.49 -22.15 -2.24
CA ALA A 348 -2.54 -22.79 -1.32
C ALA A 348 -2.90 -22.52 0.15
N GLU A 349 -3.27 -21.28 0.48
CA GLU A 349 -3.75 -20.92 1.82
C GLU A 349 -5.05 -21.67 2.19
N ARG A 350 -5.99 -21.78 1.24
CA ARG A 350 -7.21 -22.57 1.42
C ARG A 350 -6.93 -24.05 1.59
N ALA A 351 -5.99 -24.61 0.83
CA ALA A 351 -5.58 -26.00 0.97
C ALA A 351 -4.94 -26.28 2.34
N ALA A 352 -4.12 -25.35 2.85
CA ALA A 352 -3.57 -25.44 4.21
C ALA A 352 -4.67 -25.43 5.28
N ALA A 353 -5.77 -24.71 5.03
CA ALA A 353 -6.98 -24.71 5.86
C ALA A 353 -7.96 -25.86 5.55
N ARG A 354 -7.60 -26.81 4.67
CA ARG A 354 -8.43 -27.96 4.25
C ARG A 354 -9.75 -27.57 3.56
N LEU A 355 -9.75 -26.46 2.84
CA LEU A 355 -10.89 -25.98 2.05
C LEU A 355 -10.73 -26.32 0.58
N ALA A 356 -11.86 -26.42 -0.14
CA ALA A 356 -11.86 -26.60 -1.57
C ALA A 356 -11.23 -25.37 -2.28
N PRO A 357 -10.49 -25.57 -3.38
CA PRO A 357 -9.92 -24.47 -4.15
C PRO A 357 -11.03 -23.65 -4.81
N LEU A 358 -10.81 -22.34 -4.92
CA LEU A 358 -11.65 -21.43 -5.67
C LEU A 358 -11.39 -21.59 -7.17
N ALA A 359 -12.47 -21.69 -7.94
CA ALA A 359 -12.43 -21.73 -9.40
C ALA A 359 -12.31 -20.29 -9.97
N PRO A 360 -11.40 -20.03 -10.92
CA PRO A 360 -11.35 -18.73 -11.59
C PRO A 360 -12.66 -18.43 -12.35
N ASP A 361 -13.24 -17.25 -12.13
CA ASP A 361 -14.38 -16.74 -12.92
C ASP A 361 -13.93 -15.50 -13.73
N PRO A 362 -13.96 -15.55 -15.08
CA PRO A 362 -13.60 -14.43 -15.93
C PRO A 362 -14.44 -13.17 -15.70
N ARG A 363 -15.69 -13.30 -15.26
CA ARG A 363 -16.61 -12.18 -15.00
C ARG A 363 -16.26 -11.47 -13.69
N LEU A 364 -15.93 -12.23 -12.65
CA LEU A 364 -15.38 -11.68 -11.41
C LEU A 364 -14.01 -11.01 -11.66
N THR A 365 -13.20 -11.60 -12.55
CA THR A 365 -11.91 -11.04 -12.95
C THR A 365 -12.10 -9.71 -13.68
N ALA A 366 -13.06 -9.61 -14.60
CA ALA A 366 -13.41 -8.36 -15.26
C ALA A 366 -13.87 -7.28 -14.27
N ALA A 367 -14.73 -7.64 -13.30
CA ALA A 367 -15.18 -6.72 -12.26
C ALA A 367 -14.03 -6.24 -11.36
N ALA A 368 -13.13 -7.16 -10.95
CA ALA A 368 -11.97 -6.85 -10.14
C ALA A 368 -10.99 -5.92 -10.87
N GLN A 369 -10.69 -6.23 -12.14
CA GLN A 369 -9.78 -5.45 -12.98
C GLN A 369 -10.32 -4.04 -13.21
N ALA A 370 -11.60 -3.91 -13.56
CA ALA A 370 -12.23 -2.61 -13.75
C ALA A 370 -12.12 -1.75 -12.48
N HIS A 371 -12.28 -2.35 -11.30
CA HIS A 371 -12.13 -1.63 -10.03
C HIS A 371 -10.68 -1.19 -9.75
N SER A 372 -9.69 -2.05 -10.02
CA SER A 372 -8.28 -1.65 -9.88
C SER A 372 -7.90 -0.52 -10.85
N ASP A 373 -8.35 -0.61 -12.10
CA ASP A 373 -8.13 0.44 -13.11
C ASP A 373 -8.79 1.76 -12.68
N ASP A 374 -9.98 1.68 -12.10
CA ASP A 374 -10.75 2.82 -11.62
C ASP A 374 -10.09 3.52 -10.43
N MET A 375 -9.61 2.75 -9.45
CA MET A 375 -8.83 3.25 -8.31
C MET A 375 -7.58 4.00 -8.76
N VAL A 376 -6.89 3.51 -9.80
CA VAL A 376 -5.75 4.21 -10.40
C VAL A 376 -6.19 5.47 -11.16
N ALA A 377 -7.23 5.36 -11.99
CA ALA A 377 -7.64 6.44 -12.88
C ALA A 377 -8.19 7.66 -12.11
N ARG A 378 -8.80 7.43 -10.95
CA ARG A 378 -9.46 8.46 -10.15
C ARG A 378 -8.80 8.70 -8.79
N ASP A 379 -7.62 8.12 -8.57
CA ASP A 379 -6.77 8.29 -7.39
C ASP A 379 -7.53 8.11 -6.06
N PHE A 380 -8.27 6.99 -5.95
CA PHE A 380 -8.99 6.63 -4.73
C PHE A 380 -8.68 5.21 -4.29
N TYR A 381 -8.96 4.89 -3.03
CA TYR A 381 -8.81 3.56 -2.46
C TYR A 381 -10.02 3.24 -1.57
N SER A 382 -10.94 2.43 -2.08
CA SER A 382 -12.21 2.11 -1.41
C SER A 382 -12.85 0.90 -2.09
N HIS A 383 -13.57 0.08 -1.32
CA HIS A 383 -14.46 -0.95 -1.87
C HIS A 383 -15.63 -0.36 -2.67
N THR A 384 -16.07 0.83 -2.26
CA THR A 384 -17.17 1.57 -2.88
C THR A 384 -16.60 2.56 -3.90
N GLY A 385 -17.06 2.46 -5.15
CA GLY A 385 -16.72 3.43 -6.18
C GLY A 385 -17.28 4.83 -5.86
N PRO A 386 -16.75 5.91 -6.43
CA PRO A 386 -17.25 7.28 -6.25
C PRO A 386 -18.74 7.47 -6.56
N GLU A 387 -19.31 6.66 -7.45
CA GLU A 387 -20.74 6.62 -7.76
C GLU A 387 -21.59 5.84 -6.74
N GLY A 388 -20.96 5.27 -5.70
CA GLY A 388 -21.61 4.43 -4.68
C GLY A 388 -21.69 2.95 -5.04
N HIS A 389 -21.20 2.53 -6.21
CA HIS A 389 -21.25 1.13 -6.65
C HIS A 389 -20.43 0.21 -5.74
N GLN A 390 -21.09 -0.85 -5.28
CA GLN A 390 -20.52 -1.86 -4.38
C GLN A 390 -19.92 -3.03 -5.19
N PRO A 391 -19.11 -3.91 -4.57
CA PRO A 391 -18.52 -5.05 -5.26
C PRO A 391 -19.53 -5.96 -5.96
N TRP A 392 -20.70 -6.18 -5.35
CA TRP A 392 -21.78 -6.98 -5.94
C TRP A 392 -22.48 -6.31 -7.12
N ASP A 393 -22.52 -4.97 -7.17
CA ASP A 393 -23.06 -4.24 -8.31
C ASP A 393 -22.11 -4.38 -9.50
N ARG A 394 -20.80 -4.25 -9.26
CA ARG A 394 -19.76 -4.46 -10.28
C ARG A 394 -19.74 -5.89 -10.80
N ALA A 395 -19.81 -6.88 -9.92
CA ALA A 395 -19.87 -8.29 -10.30
C ALA A 395 -21.11 -8.60 -11.16
N ARG A 396 -22.27 -8.05 -10.79
CA ARG A 396 -23.52 -8.20 -11.56
C ARG A 396 -23.46 -7.51 -12.92
N ALA A 397 -22.90 -6.30 -12.98
CA ALA A 397 -22.69 -5.57 -14.22
C ALA A 397 -21.75 -6.32 -15.18
N ALA A 398 -20.77 -7.07 -14.64
CA ALA A 398 -19.91 -7.98 -15.39
C ALA A 398 -20.59 -9.32 -15.76
N GLY A 399 -21.86 -9.52 -15.38
CA GLY A 399 -22.64 -10.73 -15.69
C GLY A 399 -22.40 -11.92 -14.75
N ALA A 400 -21.72 -11.72 -13.61
CA ALA A 400 -21.49 -12.76 -12.62
C ALA A 400 -22.77 -12.97 -11.78
N ALA A 401 -23.31 -14.20 -11.81
CA ALA A 401 -24.56 -14.55 -11.14
C ALA A 401 -24.30 -15.41 -9.88
N HIS A 402 -23.57 -14.84 -8.92
CA HIS A 402 -23.28 -15.49 -7.64
C HIS A 402 -24.25 -15.03 -6.56
N ARG A 403 -24.59 -15.93 -5.63
CA ARG A 403 -25.53 -15.65 -4.52
C ARG A 403 -24.93 -14.77 -3.42
N GLY A 404 -23.61 -14.75 -3.34
CA GLY A 404 -22.85 -13.92 -2.41
C GLY A 404 -21.56 -13.46 -3.07
N ILE A 405 -21.17 -12.22 -2.77
CA ILE A 405 -19.94 -11.60 -3.26
C ILE A 405 -19.13 -11.11 -2.05
N GLY A 406 -17.82 -11.37 -2.07
CA GLY A 406 -16.87 -10.77 -1.14
C GLY A 406 -15.76 -10.07 -1.91
N GLU A 407 -15.06 -9.13 -1.27
CA GLU A 407 -13.94 -8.42 -1.90
C GLU A 407 -12.83 -8.17 -0.88
N ASN A 408 -11.59 -8.36 -1.33
CA ASN A 408 -10.40 -7.82 -0.70
C ASN A 408 -9.77 -6.81 -1.66
N ILE A 409 -9.32 -5.67 -1.15
CA ILE A 409 -8.50 -4.72 -1.90
C ILE A 409 -7.15 -4.55 -1.23
N ALA A 410 -6.15 -4.12 -2.00
CA ALA A 410 -4.81 -3.85 -1.51
C ALA A 410 -4.14 -2.79 -2.37
N CYS A 411 -3.21 -2.04 -1.80
CA CYS A 411 -2.34 -1.15 -2.56
C CYS A 411 -0.90 -1.16 -2.02
N GLY A 412 0.06 -0.90 -2.92
CA GLY A 412 1.49 -0.80 -2.61
C GLY A 412 2.28 -2.11 -2.64
N GLN A 413 1.62 -3.29 -2.60
CA GLN A 413 2.31 -4.59 -2.73
C GLN A 413 2.76 -4.81 -4.16
N ARG A 414 3.98 -5.33 -4.33
CA ARG A 414 4.70 -5.35 -5.60
C ARG A 414 4.67 -6.72 -6.28
N SER A 415 4.21 -7.75 -5.58
CA SER A 415 4.10 -9.11 -6.11
C SER A 415 2.84 -9.84 -5.62
N PRO A 416 2.42 -10.91 -6.31
CA PRO A 416 1.39 -11.84 -5.84
C PRO A 416 1.63 -12.39 -4.44
N GLU A 417 2.87 -12.72 -4.09
CA GLU A 417 3.25 -13.24 -2.77
C GLU A 417 3.08 -12.18 -1.68
N GLU A 418 3.51 -10.94 -1.95
CA GLU A 418 3.35 -9.83 -1.01
C GLU A 418 1.88 -9.52 -0.75
N VAL A 419 1.04 -9.48 -1.80
CA VAL A 419 -0.38 -9.15 -1.65
C VAL A 419 -1.16 -10.26 -0.94
N VAL A 420 -0.95 -11.53 -1.30
CA VAL A 420 -1.62 -12.65 -0.63
C VAL A 420 -1.19 -12.76 0.82
N ARG A 421 0.10 -12.61 1.11
CA ARG A 421 0.60 -12.53 2.50
C ARG A 421 -0.01 -11.35 3.25
N GLY A 422 -0.12 -10.19 2.60
CA GLY A 422 -0.76 -9.00 3.16
C GLY A 422 -2.23 -9.25 3.54
N TRP A 423 -2.99 -9.90 2.65
CA TRP A 423 -4.36 -10.31 2.93
C TRP A 423 -4.44 -11.36 4.04
N MET A 424 -3.56 -12.37 4.07
CA MET A 424 -3.56 -13.39 5.12
C MET A 424 -3.18 -12.85 6.51
N ASN A 425 -2.37 -11.79 6.55
CA ASN A 425 -2.02 -11.08 7.78
C ASN A 425 -3.12 -10.11 8.25
N SER A 426 -4.11 -9.82 7.41
CA SER A 426 -5.30 -9.03 7.77
C SER A 426 -6.46 -9.97 8.11
N PRO A 427 -6.97 -9.97 9.35
CA PRO A 427 -8.08 -10.84 9.75
C PRO A 427 -9.31 -10.76 8.84
N GLY A 428 -9.73 -9.54 8.45
CA GLY A 428 -10.89 -9.34 7.58
C GLY A 428 -10.68 -9.93 6.19
N HIS A 429 -9.52 -9.65 5.56
CA HIS A 429 -9.21 -10.20 4.24
C HIS A 429 -9.02 -11.72 4.27
N ARG A 430 -8.37 -12.24 5.31
CA ARG A 430 -8.20 -13.67 5.56
C ARG A 430 -9.54 -14.38 5.71
N ALA A 431 -10.50 -13.78 6.42
CA ALA A 431 -11.84 -14.35 6.60
C ALA A 431 -12.54 -14.55 5.24
N ASN A 432 -12.40 -13.60 4.31
CA ASN A 432 -12.89 -13.78 2.94
C ASN A 432 -12.17 -14.93 2.21
N ILE A 433 -10.84 -14.98 2.25
CA ILE A 433 -10.04 -16.04 1.60
C ILE A 433 -10.44 -17.43 2.12
N LEU A 434 -10.66 -17.56 3.42
CA LEU A 434 -10.97 -18.83 4.08
C LEU A 434 -12.46 -19.11 4.24
N LYS A 435 -13.34 -18.29 3.66
CA LYS A 435 -14.79 -18.53 3.74
C LYS A 435 -15.16 -19.79 2.92
N PRO A 436 -15.76 -20.82 3.54
CA PRO A 436 -16.09 -22.07 2.84
C PRO A 436 -17.11 -21.90 1.71
N ASP A 437 -18.06 -20.97 1.88
CA ASP A 437 -19.15 -20.75 0.91
C ASP A 437 -18.69 -20.15 -0.41
N PHE A 438 -17.51 -19.52 -0.44
CA PHE A 438 -16.94 -19.03 -1.68
C PHE A 438 -16.33 -20.18 -2.48
N THR A 439 -16.73 -20.24 -3.75
CA THR A 439 -16.35 -21.28 -4.72
C THR A 439 -15.65 -20.70 -5.93
N HIS A 440 -15.80 -19.40 -6.19
CA HIS A 440 -15.22 -18.72 -7.34
C HIS A 440 -14.39 -17.49 -6.93
N ILE A 441 -13.43 -17.12 -7.78
CA ILE A 441 -12.53 -15.98 -7.57
C ILE A 441 -12.23 -15.25 -8.88
N GLY A 442 -12.09 -13.94 -8.81
CA GLY A 442 -11.48 -13.11 -9.84
C GLY A 442 -10.47 -12.14 -9.23
N VAL A 443 -9.41 -11.82 -9.97
CA VAL A 443 -8.33 -10.93 -9.49
C VAL A 443 -8.06 -9.83 -10.51
N GLY A 444 -7.99 -8.60 -10.04
CA GLY A 444 -7.62 -7.40 -10.79
C GLY A 444 -6.31 -6.82 -10.28
N HIS A 445 -5.55 -6.21 -11.18
CA HIS A 445 -4.32 -5.51 -10.85
C HIS A 445 -4.09 -4.31 -11.76
N ALA A 446 -3.76 -3.16 -11.16
CA ALA A 446 -3.40 -1.96 -11.88
C ALA A 446 -2.20 -1.26 -11.22
N THR A 447 -1.38 -0.59 -12.03
CA THR A 447 -0.26 0.23 -11.55
C THR A 447 -0.51 1.70 -11.85
N GLY A 448 -0.22 2.58 -10.90
CA GLY A 448 -0.30 4.03 -11.07
C GLY A 448 -0.50 4.76 -9.75
N SER A 449 -0.76 6.07 -9.86
CA SER A 449 -0.98 7.01 -8.74
C SER A 449 0.17 7.09 -7.73
N ARG A 450 -0.08 7.65 -6.54
CA ARG A 450 0.87 7.68 -5.40
C ARG A 450 1.00 6.35 -4.67
N ALA A 451 -0.06 5.52 -4.65
CA ALA A 451 -0.03 4.23 -3.97
C ALA A 451 0.73 3.16 -4.77
N GLY A 452 0.92 3.39 -6.07
CA GLY A 452 1.81 2.65 -6.95
C GLY A 452 1.20 1.40 -7.59
N THR A 453 0.64 0.51 -6.78
CA THR A 453 -0.07 -0.68 -7.26
C THR A 453 -1.42 -0.80 -6.56
N TYR A 454 -2.38 -1.39 -7.24
CA TYR A 454 -3.72 -1.68 -6.72
C TYR A 454 -4.10 -3.10 -7.10
N TRP A 455 -4.60 -3.84 -6.12
CA TRP A 455 -5.05 -5.21 -6.25
C TRP A 455 -6.48 -5.32 -5.78
N THR A 456 -7.29 -6.06 -6.52
CA THR A 456 -8.66 -6.39 -6.13
C THR A 456 -8.84 -7.90 -6.26
N GLN A 457 -9.39 -8.54 -5.23
CA GLN A 457 -9.74 -9.95 -5.23
C GLN A 457 -11.24 -10.06 -4.91
N VAL A 458 -12.02 -10.53 -5.88
CA VAL A 458 -13.47 -10.68 -5.76
C VAL A 458 -13.83 -12.16 -5.68
N PHE A 459 -14.66 -12.52 -4.71
CA PHE A 459 -15.11 -13.88 -4.47
C PHE A 459 -16.57 -14.07 -4.85
N GLY A 460 -16.94 -15.25 -5.31
CA GLY A 460 -18.31 -15.64 -5.62
C GLY A 460 -18.72 -16.91 -4.87
N ALA A 461 -19.90 -16.88 -4.24
CA ALA A 461 -20.58 -18.08 -3.75
C ALA A 461 -21.38 -18.74 -4.88
N ALA A 462 -21.50 -20.07 -4.83
CA ALA A 462 -22.21 -20.86 -5.84
C ALA A 462 -23.72 -20.54 -5.92
#